data_AF-A0A833RPH0-F1
#
_entry.id   AF-A0A833RPH0-F1
#
_cell.length_a   1.000
_cell.length_b   1.000
_cell.length_c   1.000
_cell.angle_alpha   90.00
_cell.angle_beta   90.00
_cell.angle_gamma   90.00
#
_symmetry.space_group_name_H-M   'P 1'
#
loop_
_entity.id
_entity.type
_entity.pdbx_description
1 polymer ?
#
loop_
_entity_poly.entity_id
_entity_poly.type
_entity_poly.pdbx_seq_one_letter_code
_entity_poly.pdbx_strand_id
1 'polypeptide(L)'
;MAKGHKYLKRLKSEKMKTKLKAKKTKHLPKDLNITDPSFKVRTIVIREQLKQHDKVEILSKRKLNIKDLLSRLQHYNSTVRQDAVKELKEILSEHSFKLLSSQFGPLLQGVCALSLDKEKDIRRNSLKVLSLILGPISNDQLNPYSDVLISYLRCSMTHIDPYIKEDSLLFLDVLVQNCSNILAKNSYKVLPNFLDMISKLHTEIKPGRLLVTTLNSKNTNIKWRIQVLERLATMFSSMVTYFKSQESISYSDESAKFITVNKNIRYIPTYTNINFQNCEIDFEKINDVEKNNIDNTSDADEFVKYIELLMPLIFDSWVEVCPDKKNADNFVVFISTETLELLKSIITIIQLIIECIDILHTKSDVNIKFWFKSNFQSSYIKKLLSRFPYYKLGKLGSFLCLTRERQQNFTVENSCDYCLECNLGICQIYVWFTSLENDDKMMSKLNKNYCTSIIKYLNEKLKNWSNIDNIMLSQLTKLLRTLFLKASKIWYKNHLDLSETLQLVINACCNQSKREIQLELFSVISEIMLDHTLQELHRENVFKKFISTLPSLLLKSKIHENTIQIINKIVLRYRNWIQKELLINYKNIIENAKKIEIIGSEDHKQSRLMICNLFYFLDTEIFY
;
A
#
# COMPACT_ATOMS: atom_id res chain seq x y z
N MET A 1 -47.00 -73.06 -63.04
CA MET A 1 -47.75 -71.91 -63.57
C MET A 1 -48.01 -70.90 -62.45
N ALA A 2 -47.19 -69.86 -62.26
CA ALA A 2 -47.37 -68.89 -61.16
C ALA A 2 -46.86 -67.46 -61.46
N LYS A 3 -46.53 -67.13 -62.72
CA LYS A 3 -46.04 -65.80 -63.10
C LYS A 3 -47.15 -64.79 -63.41
N GLY A 4 -48.36 -65.24 -63.78
CA GLY A 4 -49.49 -64.35 -64.13
C GLY A 4 -50.22 -63.70 -62.94
N HIS A 5 -50.27 -64.38 -61.78
CA HIS A 5 -51.03 -63.89 -60.63
C HIS A 5 -50.41 -62.66 -59.93
N LYS A 6 -49.07 -62.56 -59.91
CA LYS A 6 -48.37 -61.39 -59.40
C LYS A 6 -48.60 -60.16 -60.28
N TYR A 7 -48.59 -60.34 -61.61
CA TYR A 7 -48.83 -59.27 -62.56
C TYR A 7 -50.27 -58.72 -62.45
N LEU A 8 -51.27 -59.60 -62.38
CA LEU A 8 -52.67 -59.21 -62.20
C LEU A 8 -52.95 -58.55 -60.84
N LYS A 9 -52.29 -58.98 -59.76
CA LYS A 9 -52.36 -58.29 -58.46
C LYS A 9 -51.77 -56.89 -58.52
N ARG A 10 -50.65 -56.71 -59.23
CA ARG A 10 -49.96 -55.43 -59.40
C ARG A 10 -50.83 -54.43 -60.18
N LEU A 11 -51.44 -54.88 -61.28
CA LEU A 11 -52.40 -54.08 -62.06
C LEU A 11 -53.64 -53.69 -61.25
N LYS A 12 -54.15 -54.58 -60.38
CA LYS A 12 -55.29 -54.27 -59.49
C LYS A 12 -54.91 -53.27 -58.39
N SER A 13 -53.69 -53.31 -57.85
CA SER A 13 -53.21 -52.33 -56.87
C SER A 13 -52.91 -50.96 -57.50
N GLU A 14 -52.42 -50.93 -58.74
CA GLU A 14 -52.10 -49.69 -59.47
C GLU A 14 -53.34 -48.83 -59.75
N LYS A 15 -54.52 -49.45 -59.88
CA LYS A 15 -55.81 -48.76 -60.11
C LYS A 15 -56.71 -48.68 -58.87
N MET A 16 -56.17 -48.95 -57.69
CA MET A 16 -56.95 -49.01 -56.45
C MET A 16 -57.30 -47.60 -55.96
N LYS A 17 -58.59 -47.24 -56.04
CA LYS A 17 -59.10 -45.97 -55.48
C LYS A 17 -59.07 -46.02 -53.95
N THR A 18 -58.52 -44.99 -53.31
CA THR A 18 -58.49 -44.86 -51.85
C THR A 18 -59.91 -44.58 -51.32
N LYS A 19 -60.33 -45.28 -50.26
CA LYS A 19 -61.70 -45.15 -49.70
C LYS A 19 -61.92 -43.74 -49.13
N LEU A 20 -63.08 -43.15 -49.42
CA LEU A 20 -63.53 -41.86 -48.89
C LEU A 20 -63.57 -41.89 -47.36
N LYS A 21 -62.74 -41.08 -46.69
CA LYS A 21 -62.79 -40.92 -45.24
C LYS A 21 -63.84 -39.86 -44.87
N ALA A 22 -64.94 -40.29 -44.26
CA ALA A 22 -66.12 -39.47 -43.95
C ALA A 22 -65.93 -38.42 -42.82
N LYS A 23 -64.69 -38.07 -42.43
CA LYS A 23 -64.47 -37.04 -41.40
C LYS A 23 -64.20 -35.69 -42.06
N LYS A 24 -65.12 -34.77 -41.77
CA LYS A 24 -65.20 -33.37 -42.19
C LYS A 24 -63.97 -32.56 -41.77
N THR A 25 -62.88 -32.67 -42.50
CA THR A 25 -61.84 -31.64 -42.57
C THR A 25 -61.44 -31.46 -44.03
N LYS A 26 -62.02 -30.39 -44.59
CA LYS A 26 -61.83 -29.68 -45.85
C LYS A 26 -60.84 -30.29 -46.87
N HIS A 27 -61.40 -30.60 -48.04
CA HIS A 27 -60.81 -31.00 -49.34
C HIS A 27 -60.77 -32.51 -49.65
N LEU A 28 -61.42 -32.91 -50.75
CA LEU A 28 -61.29 -34.24 -51.34
C LEU A 28 -59.81 -34.48 -51.72
N PRO A 29 -59.30 -35.73 -51.67
CA PRO A 29 -57.96 -36.05 -52.16
C PRO A 29 -57.81 -35.56 -53.59
N LYS A 30 -56.71 -34.86 -53.89
CA LYS A 30 -56.35 -34.39 -55.23
C LYS A 30 -56.38 -35.57 -56.22
N ASP A 31 -56.92 -35.37 -57.42
CA ASP A 31 -56.94 -36.38 -58.49
C ASP A 31 -55.52 -36.92 -58.77
N LEU A 32 -55.43 -38.21 -59.15
CA LEU A 32 -54.17 -38.93 -59.34
C LEU A 32 -53.21 -38.29 -60.37
N ASN A 33 -53.72 -37.42 -61.24
CA ASN A 33 -52.96 -36.76 -62.30
C ASN A 33 -52.56 -35.32 -61.95
N ILE A 34 -52.75 -34.87 -60.70
CA ILE A 34 -52.38 -33.53 -60.27
C ILE A 34 -50.89 -33.53 -59.89
N THR A 35 -50.07 -32.93 -60.74
CA THR A 35 -48.68 -32.59 -60.41
C THR A 35 -48.70 -31.55 -59.29
N ASP A 36 -48.11 -31.84 -58.14
CA ASP A 36 -47.98 -30.88 -57.04
C ASP A 36 -46.73 -30.01 -57.25
N PRO A 37 -46.86 -28.71 -57.58
CA PRO A 37 -45.71 -27.84 -57.78
C PRO A 37 -45.13 -27.31 -56.46
N SER A 38 -45.57 -27.81 -55.30
CA SER A 38 -45.04 -27.38 -54.01
C SER A 38 -43.69 -28.05 -53.71
N PHE A 39 -42.61 -27.33 -54.02
CA PHE A 39 -41.27 -27.67 -53.57
C PHE A 39 -40.81 -26.69 -52.48
N LYS A 40 -40.15 -27.20 -51.44
CA LYS A 40 -39.53 -26.38 -50.39
C LYS A 40 -38.04 -26.32 -50.62
N VAL A 41 -37.55 -25.18 -51.08
CA VAL A 41 -36.10 -24.92 -51.16
C VAL A 41 -35.65 -24.37 -49.81
N ARG A 42 -34.64 -25.00 -49.21
CA ARG A 42 -33.90 -24.43 -48.07
C ARG A 42 -32.57 -23.94 -48.59
N THR A 43 -32.22 -22.71 -48.26
CA THR A 43 -30.93 -22.13 -48.60
C THR A 43 -29.81 -22.83 -47.83
N ILE A 44 -28.72 -23.15 -48.51
CA ILE A 44 -27.52 -23.70 -47.88
C ILE A 44 -26.77 -22.53 -47.24
N VAL A 45 -26.72 -22.49 -45.92
CA VAL A 45 -25.92 -21.50 -45.18
C VAL A 45 -24.50 -22.06 -45.05
N ILE A 46 -23.58 -21.53 -45.85
CA ILE A 46 -22.16 -21.82 -45.74
C ILE A 46 -21.58 -21.00 -44.60
N ARG A 47 -20.77 -21.61 -43.73
CA ARG A 47 -20.05 -20.87 -42.69
C ARG A 47 -19.05 -19.94 -43.35
N GLU A 48 -19.05 -18.66 -42.98
CA GLU A 48 -18.03 -17.71 -43.42
C GLU A 48 -16.64 -18.19 -42.97
N GLN A 49 -15.72 -18.32 -43.93
CA GLN A 49 -14.35 -18.80 -43.69
C GLN A 49 -13.30 -17.67 -43.70
N LEU A 50 -13.53 -16.59 -44.46
CA LEU A 50 -12.63 -15.45 -44.59
C LEU A 50 -13.46 -14.16 -44.64
N LYS A 51 -13.29 -13.28 -43.64
CA LYS A 51 -13.92 -11.96 -43.63
C LYS A 51 -13.03 -10.95 -44.34
N GLN A 52 -13.63 -10.08 -45.14
CA GLN A 52 -12.98 -8.84 -45.56
C GLN A 52 -13.08 -7.87 -44.38
N HIS A 53 -11.94 -7.42 -43.87
CA HIS A 53 -11.88 -6.47 -42.78
C HIS A 53 -11.98 -5.04 -43.32
N ASP A 54 -12.74 -4.19 -42.63
CA ASP A 54 -12.80 -2.75 -42.95
C ASP A 54 -11.44 -2.09 -42.66
N LYS A 55 -11.07 -1.07 -43.44
CA LYS A 55 -9.77 -0.36 -43.33
C LYS A 55 -9.50 0.30 -41.97
N VAL A 56 -10.50 0.36 -41.09
CA VAL A 56 -10.47 1.02 -39.77
C VAL A 56 -10.28 0.01 -38.63
N GLU A 57 -10.40 -1.30 -38.89
CA GLU A 57 -10.26 -2.31 -37.83
C GLU A 57 -8.78 -2.48 -37.40
N ILE A 58 -8.57 -2.59 -36.08
CA ILE A 58 -7.26 -2.90 -35.51
C ILE A 58 -6.98 -4.39 -35.75
N LEU A 59 -5.91 -4.66 -36.48
CA LEU A 59 -5.55 -6.01 -36.94
C LEU A 59 -4.16 -6.39 -36.47
N SER A 60 -4.00 -7.65 -36.05
CA SER A 60 -2.65 -8.21 -35.81
C SER A 60 -1.86 -8.36 -37.11
N LYS A 61 -0.56 -8.70 -37.02
CA LYS A 61 0.27 -9.07 -38.17
C LYS A 61 -0.33 -10.21 -39.01
N ARG A 62 -1.16 -11.07 -38.41
CA ARG A 62 -1.89 -12.15 -39.08
C ARG A 62 -3.32 -11.77 -39.49
N LYS A 63 -3.65 -10.47 -39.47
CA LYS A 63 -4.96 -9.91 -39.80
C LYS A 63 -6.10 -10.44 -38.92
N LEU A 64 -5.83 -10.63 -37.63
CA LEU A 64 -6.86 -11.04 -36.67
C LEU A 64 -7.37 -9.85 -35.88
N ASN A 65 -8.69 -9.80 -35.68
CA ASN A 65 -9.34 -8.84 -34.80
C ASN A 65 -9.26 -9.34 -33.35
N ILE A 66 -9.45 -8.44 -32.37
CA ILE A 66 -9.41 -8.73 -30.93
C ILE A 66 -10.40 -9.84 -30.55
N LYS A 67 -11.62 -9.83 -31.12
CA LYS A 67 -12.61 -10.91 -30.86
C LYS A 67 -12.10 -12.29 -31.31
N ASP A 68 -11.41 -12.35 -32.44
CA ASP A 68 -10.83 -13.60 -32.94
C ASP A 68 -9.66 -14.04 -32.06
N LEU A 69 -8.82 -13.09 -31.62
CA LEU A 69 -7.75 -13.36 -30.66
C LEU A 69 -8.29 -13.89 -29.33
N LEU A 70 -9.34 -13.27 -28.77
CA LEU A 70 -9.99 -13.73 -27.53
C LEU A 70 -10.52 -15.17 -27.66
N SER A 71 -11.09 -15.53 -28.82
CA SER A 71 -11.51 -16.92 -29.06
C SER A 71 -10.33 -17.89 -29.08
N ARG A 72 -9.17 -17.47 -29.61
CA ARG A 72 -7.95 -18.27 -29.67
C ARG A 72 -7.24 -18.40 -28.32
N LEU A 73 -7.46 -17.47 -27.38
CA LEU A 73 -6.94 -17.59 -26.01
C LEU A 73 -7.52 -18.83 -25.30
N GLN A 74 -8.67 -19.34 -25.71
CA GLN A 74 -9.30 -20.55 -25.13
C GLN A 74 -9.07 -21.81 -25.97
N HIS A 75 -8.20 -21.75 -26.98
CA HIS A 75 -7.94 -22.89 -27.84
C HIS A 75 -7.23 -24.03 -27.08
N TYR A 76 -7.51 -25.28 -27.44
CA TYR A 76 -6.93 -26.45 -26.77
C TYR A 76 -5.40 -26.56 -26.98
N ASN A 77 -4.92 -26.14 -28.15
CA ASN A 77 -3.50 -26.13 -28.49
C ASN A 77 -2.76 -24.94 -27.83
N SER A 78 -1.72 -25.25 -27.04
CA SER A 78 -0.89 -24.26 -26.34
C SER A 78 -0.14 -23.32 -27.27
N THR A 79 0.33 -23.77 -28.45
CA THR A 79 1.05 -22.90 -29.38
C THR A 79 0.14 -21.82 -29.96
N VAL A 80 -1.11 -22.18 -30.25
CA VAL A 80 -2.14 -21.24 -30.73
C VAL A 80 -2.48 -20.21 -29.66
N ARG A 81 -2.62 -20.63 -28.39
CA ARG A 81 -2.83 -19.71 -27.27
C ARG A 81 -1.64 -18.77 -27.08
N GLN A 82 -0.42 -19.31 -27.10
CA GLN A 82 0.80 -18.53 -26.92
C GLN A 82 1.00 -17.48 -28.02
N ASP A 83 0.75 -17.84 -29.27
CA ASP A 83 0.78 -16.91 -30.40
C ASP A 83 -0.29 -15.82 -30.25
N ALA A 84 -1.51 -16.20 -29.86
CA ALA A 84 -2.58 -15.23 -29.64
C ALA A 84 -2.24 -14.22 -28.52
N VAL A 85 -1.59 -14.64 -27.44
CA VAL A 85 -1.11 -13.73 -26.38
C VAL A 85 -0.01 -12.79 -26.89
N LYS A 86 0.92 -13.29 -27.71
CA LYS A 86 1.98 -12.47 -28.31
C LYS A 86 1.40 -11.41 -29.25
N GLU A 87 0.49 -11.82 -30.14
CA GLU A 87 -0.19 -10.91 -31.05
C GLU A 87 -1.03 -9.87 -30.30
N LEU A 88 -1.71 -10.27 -29.23
CA LEU A 88 -2.45 -9.34 -28.37
C LEU A 88 -1.52 -8.32 -27.70
N LYS A 89 -0.34 -8.76 -27.26
CA LYS A 89 0.68 -7.87 -26.69
C LYS A 89 1.16 -6.83 -27.71
N GLU A 90 1.40 -7.23 -28.96
CA GLU A 90 1.84 -6.33 -30.03
C GLU A 90 0.77 -5.26 -30.33
N ILE A 91 -0.49 -5.67 -30.49
CA ILE A 91 -1.62 -4.75 -30.71
C ILE A 91 -1.71 -3.71 -29.58
N LEU A 92 -1.61 -4.15 -28.33
CA LEU A 92 -1.71 -3.27 -27.16
C LEU A 92 -0.51 -2.33 -27.01
N SER A 93 0.65 -2.68 -27.57
CA SER A 93 1.81 -1.79 -27.59
C SER A 93 1.77 -0.74 -28.70
N GLU A 94 1.07 -1.02 -29.80
CA GLU A 94 1.04 -0.14 -30.99
C GLU A 94 -0.17 0.80 -31.01
N HIS A 95 -1.29 0.44 -30.36
CA HIS A 95 -2.54 1.21 -30.43
C HIS A 95 -2.95 1.79 -29.07
N SER A 96 -3.46 3.04 -29.09
CA SER A 96 -3.93 3.72 -27.87
C SER A 96 -5.18 3.05 -27.29
N PHE A 97 -5.15 2.80 -25.97
CA PHE A 97 -6.17 2.05 -25.23
C PHE A 97 -7.60 2.62 -25.33
N LYS A 98 -7.78 3.90 -25.69
CA LYS A 98 -9.08 4.55 -25.86
C LYS A 98 -10.00 3.85 -26.89
N LEU A 99 -9.45 3.09 -27.83
CA LEU A 99 -10.21 2.32 -28.82
C LEU A 99 -10.80 0.99 -28.28
N LEU A 100 -10.38 0.54 -27.10
CA LEU A 100 -10.71 -0.79 -26.53
C LEU A 100 -11.88 -0.76 -25.53
N SER A 101 -12.47 0.41 -25.28
CA SER A 101 -13.53 0.60 -24.27
C SER A 101 -14.72 -0.36 -24.45
N SER A 102 -15.08 -0.67 -25.70
CA SER A 102 -16.22 -1.56 -26.01
C SER A 102 -15.97 -3.05 -25.74
N GLN A 103 -14.71 -3.49 -25.65
CA GLN A 103 -14.33 -4.89 -25.44
C GLN A 103 -13.50 -5.11 -24.17
N PHE A 104 -13.43 -4.09 -23.32
CA PHE A 104 -12.55 -4.10 -22.16
C PHE A 104 -12.84 -5.25 -21.19
N GLY A 105 -14.12 -5.45 -20.82
CA GLY A 105 -14.52 -6.53 -19.91
C GLY A 105 -14.11 -7.93 -20.39
N PRO A 106 -14.53 -8.35 -21.60
CA PRO A 106 -14.13 -9.65 -22.17
C PRO A 106 -12.61 -9.80 -22.33
N LEU A 107 -11.91 -8.72 -22.69
CA LEU A 107 -10.46 -8.71 -22.82
C LEU A 107 -9.79 -8.96 -21.46
N LEU A 108 -10.20 -8.21 -20.44
CA LEU A 108 -9.65 -8.31 -19.09
C LEU A 108 -9.90 -9.71 -18.51
N GLN A 109 -11.13 -10.21 -18.62
CA GLN A 109 -11.49 -11.54 -18.16
C GLN A 109 -10.69 -12.63 -18.90
N GLY A 110 -10.58 -12.53 -20.23
CA GLY A 110 -9.83 -13.47 -21.05
C GLY A 110 -8.35 -13.53 -20.68
N VAL A 111 -7.71 -12.39 -20.44
CA VAL A 111 -6.30 -12.31 -20.02
C VAL A 111 -6.12 -12.82 -18.58
N CYS A 112 -7.02 -12.45 -17.66
CA CYS A 112 -6.94 -12.93 -16.27
C CYS A 112 -7.11 -14.45 -16.18
N ALA A 113 -7.98 -15.06 -17.00
CA ALA A 113 -8.16 -16.51 -17.02
C ALA A 113 -6.87 -17.27 -17.40
N LEU A 114 -6.00 -16.68 -18.21
CA LEU A 114 -4.72 -17.29 -18.60
C LEU A 114 -3.70 -17.36 -17.46
N SER A 115 -3.93 -16.68 -16.34
CA SER A 115 -3.12 -16.87 -15.12
C SER A 115 -3.23 -18.31 -14.58
N LEU A 116 -4.30 -19.02 -14.93
CA LEU A 116 -4.56 -20.43 -14.56
C LEU A 116 -4.13 -21.41 -15.66
N ASP A 117 -3.44 -20.97 -16.72
CA ASP A 117 -3.00 -21.86 -17.79
C ASP A 117 -1.95 -22.87 -17.30
N LYS A 118 -1.94 -24.06 -17.89
CA LYS A 118 -0.95 -25.11 -17.59
C LYS A 118 0.46 -24.70 -18.01
N GLU A 119 0.58 -23.95 -19.10
CA GLU A 119 1.85 -23.56 -19.69
C GLU A 119 2.43 -22.31 -19.04
N LYS A 120 3.65 -22.42 -18.52
CA LYS A 120 4.38 -21.33 -17.84
C LYS A 120 4.54 -20.08 -18.72
N ASP A 121 4.88 -20.27 -19.99
CA ASP A 121 5.12 -19.15 -20.90
C ASP A 121 3.84 -18.38 -21.21
N ILE A 122 2.69 -19.07 -21.26
CA ILE A 122 1.39 -18.43 -21.47
C ILE A 122 1.04 -17.59 -20.24
N ARG A 123 1.14 -18.18 -19.04
CA ARG A 123 0.90 -17.46 -17.78
C ARG A 123 1.74 -16.19 -17.69
N ARG A 124 3.07 -16.30 -17.86
CA ARG A 124 3.98 -15.14 -17.73
C ARG A 124 3.78 -14.08 -18.79
N ASN A 125 3.48 -14.46 -20.03
CA ASN A 125 3.20 -13.47 -21.08
C ASN A 125 1.83 -12.81 -20.88
N SER A 126 0.83 -13.54 -20.35
CA SER A 126 -0.49 -12.98 -20.02
C SER A 126 -0.39 -11.89 -18.95
N LEU A 127 0.48 -12.05 -17.94
CA LEU A 127 0.70 -11.03 -16.91
C LEU A 127 1.35 -9.75 -17.47
N LYS A 128 2.25 -9.88 -18.45
CA LYS A 128 2.81 -8.72 -19.17
C LYS A 128 1.76 -8.01 -20.03
N VAL A 129 0.84 -8.77 -20.62
CA VAL A 129 -0.30 -8.19 -21.34
C VAL A 129 -1.22 -7.49 -20.34
N LEU A 130 -1.49 -8.10 -19.19
CA LEU A 130 -2.30 -7.51 -18.14
C LEU A 130 -1.72 -6.19 -17.64
N SER A 131 -0.40 -6.08 -17.44
CA SER A 131 0.23 -4.82 -17.03
C SER A 131 0.07 -3.71 -18.08
N LEU A 132 0.13 -4.05 -19.38
CA LEU A 132 -0.11 -3.10 -20.47
C LEU A 132 -1.57 -2.63 -20.54
N ILE A 133 -2.50 -3.52 -20.18
CA ILE A 133 -3.93 -3.20 -20.12
C ILE A 133 -4.22 -2.28 -18.93
N LEU A 134 -3.70 -2.61 -17.74
CA LEU A 134 -4.03 -1.89 -16.51
C LEU A 134 -3.33 -0.53 -16.39
N GLY A 135 -2.09 -0.40 -16.89
CA GLY A 135 -1.28 0.83 -16.77
C GLY A 135 -1.95 2.13 -17.25
N PRO A 136 -2.60 2.18 -18.44
CA PRO A 136 -3.21 3.42 -18.96
C PRO A 136 -4.60 3.75 -18.39
N ILE A 137 -5.17 2.91 -17.52
CA ILE A 137 -6.57 3.03 -17.07
C ILE A 137 -6.62 3.66 -15.67
N SER A 138 -7.51 4.63 -15.46
CA SER A 138 -7.78 5.19 -14.14
C SER A 138 -8.46 4.17 -13.22
N ASN A 139 -8.14 4.18 -11.92
CA ASN A 139 -8.74 3.29 -10.92
C ASN A 139 -10.29 3.29 -10.95
N ASP A 140 -10.92 4.44 -11.21
CA ASP A 140 -12.39 4.57 -11.25
C ASP A 140 -13.03 3.71 -12.35
N GLN A 141 -12.36 3.55 -13.49
CA GLN A 141 -12.85 2.72 -14.60
C GLN A 141 -12.61 1.23 -14.36
N LEU A 142 -11.66 0.89 -13.47
CA LEU A 142 -11.33 -0.49 -13.10
C LEU A 142 -12.24 -1.02 -11.99
N ASN A 143 -12.82 -0.14 -11.16
CA ASN A 143 -13.69 -0.51 -10.05
C ASN A 143 -14.79 -1.54 -10.41
N PRO A 144 -15.52 -1.44 -11.54
CA PRO A 144 -16.54 -2.43 -11.92
C PRO A 144 -16.00 -3.84 -12.20
N TYR A 145 -14.69 -3.95 -12.46
CA TYR A 145 -14.02 -5.21 -12.78
C TYR A 145 -13.13 -5.74 -11.64
N SER A 146 -13.18 -5.08 -10.48
CA SER A 146 -12.40 -5.45 -9.29
C SER A 146 -12.64 -6.91 -8.88
N ASP A 147 -13.88 -7.36 -8.89
CA ASP A 147 -14.24 -8.75 -8.54
C ASP A 147 -13.60 -9.77 -9.47
N VAL A 148 -13.52 -9.46 -10.77
CA VAL A 148 -12.88 -10.35 -11.76
C VAL A 148 -11.39 -10.47 -11.46
N LEU A 149 -10.70 -9.34 -11.25
CA LEU A 149 -9.27 -9.31 -10.94
C LEU A 149 -8.95 -10.08 -9.66
N ILE A 150 -9.67 -9.75 -8.58
CA ILE A 150 -9.44 -10.35 -7.26
C ILE A 150 -9.83 -11.84 -7.27
N SER A 151 -10.89 -12.24 -7.95
CA SER A 151 -11.30 -13.65 -8.01
C SER A 151 -10.27 -14.51 -8.74
N TYR A 152 -9.76 -14.09 -9.90
CA TYR A 152 -8.73 -14.85 -10.61
C TYR A 152 -7.40 -14.90 -9.84
N LEU A 153 -7.04 -13.82 -9.15
CA LEU A 153 -5.89 -13.82 -8.23
C LEU A 153 -6.07 -14.86 -7.12
N ARG A 154 -7.21 -14.85 -6.43
CA ARG A 154 -7.52 -15.80 -5.36
C ARG A 154 -7.50 -17.23 -5.87
N CYS A 155 -8.12 -17.50 -7.02
CA CYS A 155 -8.10 -18.82 -7.65
C CYS A 155 -6.67 -19.29 -7.93
N SER A 156 -5.81 -18.39 -8.42
CA SER A 156 -4.40 -18.70 -8.69
C SER A 156 -3.61 -19.00 -7.40
N MET A 157 -3.84 -18.24 -6.33
CA MET A 157 -3.19 -18.44 -5.02
C MET A 157 -3.60 -19.76 -4.35
N THR A 158 -4.86 -20.18 -4.51
CA THR A 158 -5.39 -21.41 -3.92
C THR A 158 -5.29 -22.62 -4.87
N HIS A 159 -4.71 -22.45 -6.06
CA HIS A 159 -4.70 -23.46 -7.11
C HIS A 159 -3.93 -24.73 -6.69
N ILE A 160 -4.37 -25.93 -7.07
CA ILE A 160 -3.73 -27.19 -6.63
C ILE A 160 -2.28 -27.32 -7.12
N ASP A 161 -2.00 -26.84 -8.34
CA ASP A 161 -0.65 -26.82 -8.93
C ASP A 161 0.26 -25.76 -8.28
N PRO A 162 1.40 -26.16 -7.67
CA PRO A 162 2.33 -25.23 -7.03
C PRO A 162 2.98 -24.23 -8.00
N TYR A 163 3.12 -24.55 -9.30
CA TYR A 163 3.71 -23.61 -10.27
C TYR A 163 2.75 -22.45 -10.59
N ILE A 164 1.45 -22.71 -10.58
CA ILE A 164 0.43 -21.69 -10.75
C ILE A 164 0.35 -20.81 -9.48
N LYS A 165 0.44 -21.42 -8.29
CA LYS A 165 0.57 -20.67 -7.04
C LYS A 165 1.78 -19.73 -7.04
N GLU A 166 2.95 -20.20 -7.49
CA GLU A 166 4.16 -19.37 -7.57
C GLU A 166 3.98 -18.20 -8.55
N ASP A 167 3.48 -18.44 -9.76
CA ASP A 167 3.24 -17.36 -10.74
C ASP A 167 2.09 -16.42 -10.30
N SER A 168 1.21 -16.82 -9.37
CA SER A 168 0.18 -15.94 -8.78
C SER A 168 0.78 -14.76 -8.01
N LEU A 169 1.99 -14.92 -7.48
CA LEU A 169 2.75 -13.84 -6.85
C LEU A 169 3.11 -12.77 -7.88
N LEU A 170 3.48 -13.14 -9.11
CA LEU A 170 3.71 -12.18 -10.19
C LEU A 170 2.43 -11.46 -10.60
N PHE A 171 1.28 -12.13 -10.52
CA PHE A 171 -0.02 -11.48 -10.73
C PHE A 171 -0.29 -10.44 -9.65
N LEU A 172 -0.04 -10.78 -8.38
CA LEU A 172 -0.13 -9.82 -7.28
C LEU A 172 0.75 -8.58 -7.53
N ASP A 173 1.99 -8.75 -7.99
CA ASP A 173 2.89 -7.62 -8.29
C ASP A 173 2.30 -6.68 -9.36
N VAL A 174 1.69 -7.23 -10.41
CA VAL A 174 1.03 -6.45 -11.47
C VAL A 174 -0.14 -5.63 -10.91
N LEU A 175 -0.93 -6.21 -9.99
CA LEU A 175 -2.04 -5.52 -9.36
C LEU A 175 -1.59 -4.44 -8.38
N VAL A 176 -0.52 -4.68 -7.61
CA VAL A 176 0.06 -3.66 -6.71
C VAL A 176 0.56 -2.45 -7.52
N GLN A 177 1.19 -2.69 -8.67
CA GLN A 177 1.76 -1.63 -9.50
C GLN A 177 0.70 -0.76 -10.20
N ASN A 178 -0.40 -1.36 -10.65
CA ASN A 178 -1.38 -0.66 -11.50
C ASN A 178 -2.73 -0.39 -10.82
N CYS A 179 -3.06 -1.11 -9.74
CA CYS A 179 -4.40 -1.13 -9.12
C CYS A 179 -4.33 -1.16 -7.59
N SER A 180 -3.41 -0.39 -7.00
CA SER A 180 -3.15 -0.38 -5.54
C SER A 180 -4.41 -0.12 -4.70
N ASN A 181 -5.29 0.79 -5.12
CA ASN A 181 -6.53 1.12 -4.40
C ASN A 181 -7.53 -0.06 -4.39
N ILE A 182 -7.70 -0.74 -5.52
CA ILE A 182 -8.61 -1.89 -5.65
C ILE A 182 -8.13 -3.06 -4.79
N LEU A 183 -6.81 -3.29 -4.80
CA LEU A 183 -6.19 -4.31 -3.99
C LEU A 183 -6.31 -3.99 -2.48
N ALA A 184 -6.09 -2.72 -2.10
CA ALA A 184 -6.23 -2.27 -0.72
C ALA A 184 -7.66 -2.43 -0.19
N LYS A 185 -8.67 -2.05 -1.00
CA LYS A 185 -10.10 -2.24 -0.67
C LYS A 185 -10.45 -3.71 -0.45
N ASN A 186 -9.88 -4.61 -1.23
CA ASN A 186 -10.13 -6.06 -1.15
C ASN A 186 -9.04 -6.83 -0.36
N SER A 187 -8.26 -6.12 0.45
CA SER A 187 -7.11 -6.68 1.16
C SER A 187 -7.47 -7.88 2.03
N TYR A 188 -8.60 -7.81 2.72
CA TYR A 188 -9.14 -8.87 3.56
C TYR A 188 -9.43 -10.19 2.80
N LYS A 189 -9.76 -10.13 1.50
CA LYS A 189 -9.98 -11.33 0.67
C LYS A 189 -8.67 -11.95 0.17
N VAL A 190 -7.61 -11.15 0.02
CA VAL A 190 -6.34 -11.56 -0.62
C VAL A 190 -5.31 -11.97 0.41
N LEU A 191 -5.19 -11.22 1.51
CA LEU A 191 -4.17 -11.42 2.53
C LEU A 191 -4.22 -12.82 3.18
N PRO A 192 -5.39 -13.40 3.51
CA PRO A 192 -5.46 -14.76 4.06
C PRO A 192 -4.91 -15.81 3.10
N ASN A 193 -5.28 -15.72 1.82
CA ASN A 193 -4.81 -16.64 0.78
C ASN A 193 -3.30 -16.49 0.56
N PHE A 194 -2.80 -15.26 0.60
CA PHE A 194 -1.37 -15.00 0.53
C PHE A 194 -0.64 -15.61 1.74
N LEU A 195 -1.14 -15.39 2.96
CA LEU A 195 -0.58 -15.96 4.19
C LEU A 195 -0.62 -17.49 4.19
N ASP A 196 -1.72 -18.11 3.78
CA ASP A 196 -1.86 -19.57 3.67
C ASP A 196 -0.92 -20.17 2.61
N MET A 197 -0.65 -19.43 1.52
CA MET A 197 0.30 -19.88 0.52
C MET A 197 1.73 -19.85 1.04
N ILE A 198 2.09 -18.80 1.79
CA ILE A 198 3.45 -18.64 2.30
C ILE A 198 3.66 -19.33 3.63
N SER A 199 2.61 -19.82 4.31
CA SER A 199 2.72 -20.45 5.63
C SER A 199 2.03 -21.82 5.71
N LYS A 200 2.69 -22.80 6.33
CA LYS A 200 2.09 -24.11 6.64
C LYS A 200 1.60 -24.10 8.08
N LEU A 201 0.41 -24.64 8.30
CA LEU A 201 -0.08 -24.98 9.63
C LEU A 201 0.83 -26.06 10.23
N HIS A 202 1.38 -25.81 11.42
CA HIS A 202 2.14 -26.79 12.16
C HIS A 202 1.21 -27.90 12.67
N THR A 203 1.67 -29.15 12.63
CA THR A 203 0.98 -30.29 13.25
C THR A 203 0.87 -30.11 14.77
N GLU A 204 -0.13 -30.79 15.35
CA GLU A 204 -0.90 -30.57 16.59
C GLU A 204 -0.19 -30.19 17.93
N ILE A 205 1.12 -29.96 17.99
CA ILE A 205 1.85 -29.81 19.28
C ILE A 205 2.13 -28.32 19.65
N LYS A 206 2.07 -27.37 18.71
CA LYS A 206 2.10 -25.91 18.99
C LYS A 206 1.26 -25.15 17.96
N PRO A 207 0.33 -24.26 18.36
CA PRO A 207 -0.41 -23.44 17.41
C PRO A 207 0.54 -22.37 16.85
N GLY A 208 0.99 -22.56 15.62
CA GLY A 208 1.86 -21.62 14.92
C GLY A 208 1.93 -21.95 13.45
N ARG A 209 1.88 -20.92 12.60
CA ARG A 209 2.17 -21.06 11.16
C ARG A 209 3.67 -20.82 10.97
N LEU A 210 4.33 -21.57 10.09
CA LEU A 210 5.73 -21.35 9.70
C LEU A 210 5.82 -21.01 8.22
N LEU A 211 6.71 -20.10 7.82
CA LEU A 211 6.93 -19.79 6.40
C LEU A 211 7.38 -21.05 5.65
N VAL A 212 6.63 -21.45 4.62
CA VAL A 212 6.90 -22.62 3.79
C VAL A 212 8.17 -22.41 3.00
N THR A 213 9.15 -23.27 3.25
CA THR A 213 10.49 -23.18 2.70
C THR A 213 10.65 -23.81 1.31
N THR A 214 9.57 -24.29 0.68
CA THR A 214 9.65 -24.94 -0.64
C THR A 214 8.40 -24.70 -1.49
N LEU A 215 8.43 -23.64 -2.30
CA LEU A 215 7.82 -23.63 -3.62
C LEU A 215 9.01 -23.71 -4.60
N ASN A 216 9.39 -24.95 -4.94
CA ASN A 216 10.49 -25.37 -5.81
C ASN A 216 11.34 -24.27 -6.49
N SER A 217 12.44 -23.82 -5.89
CA SER A 217 13.47 -23.06 -6.63
C SER A 217 14.87 -23.13 -6.00
N LYS A 218 15.88 -22.82 -6.83
CA LYS A 218 17.33 -22.80 -6.55
C LYS A 218 17.77 -21.68 -5.60
N ASN A 219 16.83 -20.97 -4.94
CA ASN A 219 17.11 -19.82 -4.08
C ASN A 219 17.38 -20.28 -2.64
N THR A 220 18.28 -19.60 -1.93
CA THR A 220 18.46 -19.81 -0.49
C THR A 220 17.18 -19.46 0.24
N ASN A 221 16.84 -20.20 1.30
CA ASN A 221 15.64 -20.00 2.13
C ASN A 221 15.45 -18.52 2.54
N ILE A 222 16.56 -17.81 2.79
CA ILE A 222 16.57 -16.38 3.16
C ILE A 222 16.13 -15.48 1.98
N LYS A 223 16.58 -15.72 0.75
CA LYS A 223 16.21 -14.89 -0.43
C LYS A 223 14.74 -14.98 -0.77
N TRP A 224 14.17 -16.19 -0.70
CA TRP A 224 12.74 -16.39 -0.88
C TRP A 224 11.93 -15.61 0.18
N ARG A 225 12.35 -15.68 1.45
CA ARG A 225 11.71 -14.93 2.54
C ARG A 225 11.76 -13.43 2.32
N ILE A 226 12.91 -12.89 1.89
CA ILE A 226 13.03 -11.46 1.57
C ILE A 226 12.02 -11.08 0.50
N GLN A 227 11.95 -11.83 -0.61
CA GLN A 227 11.00 -11.55 -1.70
C GLN A 227 9.54 -11.60 -1.24
N VAL A 228 9.18 -12.57 -0.39
CA VAL A 228 7.82 -12.69 0.15
C VAL A 228 7.48 -11.52 1.08
N LEU A 229 8.40 -11.16 1.98
CA LEU A 229 8.22 -10.06 2.93
C LEU A 229 8.19 -8.70 2.22
N GLU A 230 8.96 -8.50 1.16
CA GLU A 230 8.91 -7.30 0.33
C GLU A 230 7.54 -7.14 -0.33
N ARG A 231 6.97 -8.21 -0.90
CA ARG A 231 5.61 -8.19 -1.47
C ARG A 231 4.55 -7.89 -0.41
N LEU A 232 4.72 -8.42 0.79
CA LEU A 232 3.83 -8.10 1.90
C LEU A 232 3.94 -6.62 2.28
N ALA A 233 5.17 -6.08 2.36
CA ALA A 233 5.39 -4.66 2.62
C ALA A 233 4.74 -3.76 1.54
N THR A 234 4.81 -4.12 0.26
CA THR A 234 4.17 -3.34 -0.81
C THR A 234 2.63 -3.40 -0.75
N MET A 235 2.06 -4.55 -0.36
CA MET A 235 0.62 -4.65 -0.08
C MET A 235 0.20 -3.74 1.08
N PHE A 236 0.90 -3.79 2.22
CA PHE A 236 0.59 -2.93 3.37
C PHE A 236 0.80 -1.44 3.05
N SER A 237 1.82 -1.09 2.26
CA SER A 237 2.02 0.29 1.78
C SER A 237 0.81 0.76 0.96
N SER A 238 0.29 -0.10 0.07
CA SER A 238 -0.92 0.19 -0.70
C SER A 238 -2.13 0.42 0.22
N MET A 239 -2.29 -0.38 1.27
CA MET A 239 -3.34 -0.21 2.28
C MET A 239 -3.21 1.13 3.02
N VAL A 240 -2.00 1.49 3.47
CA VAL A 240 -1.75 2.78 4.14
C VAL A 240 -2.12 3.94 3.20
N THR A 241 -1.70 3.89 1.93
CA THR A 241 -2.04 4.95 0.97
C THR A 241 -3.54 5.08 0.74
N TYR A 242 -4.25 3.95 0.69
CA TYR A 242 -5.70 3.91 0.56
C TYR A 242 -6.41 4.45 1.80
N PHE A 243 -5.97 4.08 3.00
CA PHE A 243 -6.60 4.57 4.23
C PHE A 243 -6.40 6.08 4.42
N LYS A 244 -5.24 6.62 4.03
CA LYS A 244 -4.96 8.07 4.03
C LYS A 244 -5.78 8.84 3.00
N SER A 245 -5.95 8.30 1.79
CA SER A 245 -6.78 8.97 0.78
C SER A 245 -8.24 9.08 1.22
N GLN A 246 -8.77 8.05 1.88
CA GLN A 246 -10.08 8.11 2.51
C GLN A 246 -10.17 9.18 3.62
N GLU A 247 -9.13 9.34 4.46
CA GLU A 247 -9.12 10.41 5.47
C GLU A 247 -9.18 11.81 4.83
N SER A 248 -8.41 12.06 3.77
CA SER A 248 -8.43 13.37 3.11
C SER A 248 -9.79 13.74 2.53
N ILE A 249 -10.56 12.76 2.05
CA ILE A 249 -11.93 12.96 1.55
C ILE A 249 -12.87 13.31 2.71
N SER A 250 -12.73 12.63 3.86
CA SER A 250 -13.60 12.86 5.02
C SER A 250 -13.52 14.25 5.64
N TYR A 251 -12.39 14.97 5.50
CA TYR A 251 -12.25 16.35 5.99
C TYR A 251 -12.79 17.42 5.01
N SER A 252 -13.02 17.07 3.74
CA SER A 252 -13.66 17.93 2.75
C SER A 252 -15.18 17.74 2.65
N ASP A 253 -15.73 16.72 3.30
CA ASP A 253 -17.17 16.45 3.29
C ASP A 253 -17.89 17.39 4.27
N GLU A 254 -18.54 18.43 3.73
CA GLU A 254 -19.84 18.82 4.24
C GLU A 254 -20.77 17.59 4.12
N SER A 255 -20.76 16.72 5.14
CA SER A 255 -21.59 15.53 5.34
C SER A 255 -22.45 15.11 4.13
N ALA A 256 -21.98 14.14 3.34
CA ALA A 256 -22.84 13.49 2.36
C ALA A 256 -24.12 12.99 3.06
N LYS A 257 -25.27 13.62 2.77
CA LYS A 257 -26.55 13.22 3.37
C LYS A 257 -27.09 12.00 2.63
N PHE A 258 -26.99 10.84 3.26
CA PHE A 258 -27.69 9.63 2.81
C PHE A 258 -29.19 9.80 3.03
N ILE A 259 -29.97 9.81 1.95
CA ILE A 259 -31.44 9.85 1.99
C ILE A 259 -31.96 8.45 1.68
N THR A 260 -32.50 7.77 2.69
CA THR A 260 -33.16 6.47 2.53
C THR A 260 -34.54 6.67 1.92
N VAL A 261 -34.70 6.35 0.63
CA VAL A 261 -35.98 6.47 -0.09
C VAL A 261 -36.93 5.36 0.35
N ASN A 262 -37.99 5.72 1.07
CA ASN A 262 -39.10 4.83 1.43
C ASN A 262 -40.35 5.18 0.59
N LYS A 263 -41.41 4.37 0.70
CA LYS A 263 -42.69 4.59 -0.01
C LYS A 263 -43.36 5.96 0.27
N ASN A 264 -42.91 6.69 1.29
CA ASN A 264 -43.46 7.99 1.69
C ASN A 264 -42.67 9.18 1.14
N ILE A 265 -41.48 8.97 0.57
CA ILE A 265 -40.67 10.03 -0.04
C ILE A 265 -41.06 10.15 -1.52
N ARG A 266 -41.83 11.20 -1.85
CA ARG A 266 -42.34 11.45 -3.21
C ARG A 266 -41.46 12.38 -4.06
N TYR A 267 -40.58 13.16 -3.44
CA TYR A 267 -39.67 14.09 -4.12
C TYR A 267 -38.41 14.33 -3.27
N ILE A 268 -37.29 14.60 -3.94
CA ILE A 268 -36.01 14.98 -3.31
C ILE A 268 -35.58 16.31 -3.93
N PRO A 269 -35.40 17.38 -3.13
CA PRO A 269 -34.98 18.68 -3.65
C PRO A 269 -33.48 18.66 -4.01
N THR A 270 -33.15 18.92 -5.28
CA THR A 270 -31.78 19.08 -5.78
C THR A 270 -31.40 20.57 -5.78
N TYR A 271 -31.27 21.18 -4.60
CA TYR A 271 -30.91 22.59 -4.48
C TYR A 271 -29.68 22.78 -3.58
N THR A 272 -28.52 22.36 -4.07
CA THR A 272 -27.21 22.82 -3.59
C THR A 272 -26.21 22.64 -4.73
N ASN A 273 -25.11 23.39 -4.74
CA ASN A 273 -23.96 23.11 -5.60
C ASN A 273 -23.38 21.75 -5.15
N ILE A 274 -23.96 20.67 -5.68
CA ILE A 274 -23.56 19.31 -5.34
C ILE A 274 -22.29 19.06 -6.16
N ASN A 275 -21.14 19.02 -5.50
CA ASN A 275 -20.01 18.28 -6.05
C ASN A 275 -20.48 16.83 -6.20
N PHE A 276 -20.84 16.44 -7.42
CA PHE A 276 -21.25 15.08 -7.70
C PHE A 276 -20.05 14.17 -7.47
N GLN A 277 -20.07 13.45 -6.34
CA GLN A 277 -19.15 12.36 -6.10
C GLN A 277 -19.77 11.07 -6.66
N ASN A 278 -18.94 10.23 -7.26
CA ASN A 278 -19.37 8.88 -7.65
C ASN A 278 -19.78 8.12 -6.38
N CYS A 279 -21.07 7.82 -6.25
CA CYS A 279 -21.56 6.96 -5.19
C CYS A 279 -21.18 5.52 -5.53
N GLU A 280 -20.19 4.97 -4.80
CA GLU A 280 -19.89 3.54 -4.89
C GLU A 280 -21.03 2.76 -4.23
N ILE A 281 -21.85 2.11 -5.06
CA ILE A 281 -22.86 1.17 -4.57
C ILE A 281 -22.13 -0.15 -4.31
N ASP A 282 -21.89 -0.43 -3.03
CA ASP A 282 -21.35 -1.71 -2.59
C ASP A 282 -22.48 -2.74 -2.54
N PHE A 283 -22.60 -3.54 -3.60
CA PHE A 283 -23.60 -4.59 -3.69
C PHE A 283 -23.38 -5.75 -2.71
N GLU A 284 -22.18 -5.89 -2.14
CA GLU A 284 -21.92 -6.88 -1.08
C GLU A 284 -22.56 -6.43 0.24
N LYS A 285 -22.37 -5.15 0.62
CA LYS A 285 -23.00 -4.57 1.83
C LYS A 285 -24.52 -4.52 1.78
N ILE A 286 -25.12 -4.41 0.58
CA ILE A 286 -26.59 -4.41 0.43
C ILE A 286 -27.19 -5.77 0.81
N ASN A 287 -26.50 -6.88 0.52
CA ASN A 287 -26.97 -8.21 0.92
C ASN A 287 -26.84 -8.45 2.43
N ASP A 288 -25.98 -7.71 3.12
CA ASP A 288 -25.82 -7.80 4.58
C ASP A 288 -26.92 -7.05 5.35
N VAL A 289 -27.63 -6.11 4.72
CA VAL A 289 -28.73 -5.37 5.38
C VAL A 289 -29.89 -6.30 5.76
N GLU A 290 -30.13 -7.36 4.98
CA GLU A 290 -31.17 -8.38 5.30
C GLU A 290 -30.70 -9.44 6.31
N LYS A 291 -29.39 -9.55 6.58
CA LYS A 291 -28.78 -10.52 7.52
C LYS A 291 -28.21 -9.86 8.79
N ASN A 292 -28.66 -8.66 9.13
CA ASN A 292 -28.35 -8.04 10.41
C ASN A 292 -28.92 -8.89 11.56
N ASN A 293 -28.10 -9.78 12.12
CA ASN A 293 -28.06 -10.13 13.55
C ASN A 293 -27.02 -11.18 13.98
N ILE A 294 -26.14 -11.72 13.11
CA ILE A 294 -25.19 -12.77 13.59
C ILE A 294 -23.69 -12.50 13.44
N ASP A 295 -23.12 -11.80 12.46
CA ASP A 295 -21.68 -11.48 12.50
C ASP A 295 -21.33 -10.32 11.55
N ASN A 296 -21.54 -9.07 11.99
CA ASN A 296 -20.92 -7.91 11.34
C ASN A 296 -19.49 -7.79 11.88
N THR A 297 -18.57 -8.64 11.44
CA THR A 297 -17.14 -8.43 11.74
C THR A 297 -16.69 -7.14 11.09
N SER A 298 -16.27 -6.17 11.88
CA SER A 298 -15.71 -4.92 11.37
C SER A 298 -14.48 -5.22 10.51
N ASP A 299 -14.21 -4.42 9.46
CA ASP A 299 -12.93 -4.46 8.72
C ASP A 299 -11.71 -4.47 9.68
N ALA A 300 -11.88 -3.85 10.87
CA ALA A 300 -10.89 -3.86 11.95
C ALA A 300 -10.73 -5.22 12.64
N ASP A 301 -11.80 -6.00 12.82
CA ASP A 301 -11.75 -7.33 13.46
C ASP A 301 -11.06 -8.35 12.56
N GLU A 302 -11.32 -8.28 11.25
CA GLU A 302 -10.61 -9.10 10.27
C GLU A 302 -9.13 -8.73 10.22
N PHE A 303 -8.81 -7.42 10.21
CA PHE A 303 -7.45 -6.93 10.29
C PHE A 303 -6.70 -7.46 11.53
N VAL A 304 -7.33 -7.41 12.70
CA VAL A 304 -6.77 -7.94 13.96
C VAL A 304 -6.42 -9.43 13.82
N LYS A 305 -7.36 -10.26 13.32
CA LYS A 305 -7.12 -11.70 13.09
C LYS A 305 -5.93 -11.94 12.15
N TYR A 306 -5.74 -11.09 11.14
CA TYR A 306 -4.60 -11.22 10.23
C TYR A 306 -3.27 -10.89 10.91
N ILE A 307 -3.24 -9.83 11.72
CA ILE A 307 -2.05 -9.44 12.48
C ILE A 307 -1.68 -10.51 13.52
N GLU A 308 -2.68 -11.17 14.13
CA GLU A 308 -2.46 -12.34 15.03
C GLU A 308 -1.70 -13.47 14.35
N LEU A 309 -2.00 -13.76 13.09
CA LEU A 309 -1.33 -14.82 12.34
C LEU A 309 0.03 -14.35 11.79
N LEU A 310 0.13 -13.10 11.36
CA LEU A 310 1.31 -12.56 10.68
C LEU A 310 2.47 -12.26 11.62
N MET A 311 2.23 -11.68 12.79
CA MET A 311 3.30 -11.26 13.70
C MET A 311 4.18 -12.42 14.18
N PRO A 312 3.62 -13.57 14.63
CA PRO A 312 4.42 -14.75 14.96
C PRO A 312 5.28 -15.24 13.78
N LEU A 313 4.71 -15.27 12.56
CA LEU A 313 5.41 -15.65 11.34
C LEU A 313 6.64 -14.76 11.08
N ILE A 314 6.47 -13.44 11.18
CA ILE A 314 7.55 -12.46 11.03
C ILE A 314 8.65 -12.71 12.07
N PHE A 315 8.25 -12.90 13.32
CA PHE A 315 9.19 -13.13 14.41
C PHE A 315 9.95 -14.45 14.27
N ASP A 316 9.30 -15.53 13.84
CA ASP A 316 9.95 -16.83 13.68
C ASP A 316 10.87 -16.83 12.46
N SER A 317 10.50 -16.09 11.40
CA SER A 317 11.37 -15.84 10.24
C SER A 317 12.66 -15.13 10.62
N TRP A 318 12.60 -14.23 11.61
CA TRP A 318 13.80 -13.60 12.17
C TRP A 318 14.62 -14.57 13.02
N VAL A 319 13.97 -15.27 13.95
CA VAL A 319 14.66 -16.17 14.91
C VAL A 319 15.44 -17.27 14.19
N GLU A 320 14.93 -17.80 13.09
CA GLU A 320 15.61 -18.85 12.32
C GLU A 320 16.92 -18.38 11.68
N VAL A 321 17.03 -17.08 11.41
CA VAL A 321 18.11 -16.47 10.64
C VAL A 321 19.08 -15.69 11.54
N CYS A 322 18.64 -15.31 12.73
CA CYS A 322 19.42 -14.51 13.67
C CYS A 322 20.51 -15.37 14.35
N PRO A 323 21.78 -14.95 14.39
CA PRO A 323 22.86 -15.75 14.97
C PRO A 323 22.65 -16.02 16.47
N ASP A 324 22.94 -17.23 16.94
CA ASP A 324 22.87 -17.58 18.35
C ASP A 324 23.91 -16.81 19.18
N LYS A 325 23.53 -16.38 20.40
CA LYS A 325 24.48 -15.84 21.39
C LYS A 325 25.39 -16.98 21.86
N LYS A 326 26.45 -17.28 21.12
CA LYS A 326 27.38 -18.35 21.51
C LYS A 326 28.46 -17.93 22.51
N ASN A 327 28.66 -16.65 22.82
CA ASN A 327 29.60 -16.22 23.88
C ASN A 327 29.07 -14.99 24.63
N ALA A 328 29.18 -15.02 25.97
CA ALA A 328 28.58 -14.08 26.90
C ALA A 328 29.27 -12.70 26.97
N ASP A 329 30.41 -12.50 26.30
CA ASP A 329 31.28 -11.35 26.58
C ASP A 329 31.33 -10.26 25.49
N ASN A 330 30.70 -10.46 24.33
CA ASN A 330 30.64 -9.42 23.29
C ASN A 330 29.19 -8.97 23.06
N PHE A 331 28.89 -7.74 23.48
CA PHE A 331 27.58 -7.05 23.31
C PHE A 331 27.21 -6.72 21.85
N VAL A 332 28.08 -7.04 20.88
CA VAL A 332 27.97 -6.63 19.49
C VAL A 332 27.47 -7.80 18.64
N VAL A 333 26.29 -7.66 18.02
CA VAL A 333 25.71 -8.68 17.14
C VAL A 333 26.00 -8.33 15.69
N PHE A 334 26.81 -9.16 15.03
CA PHE A 334 27.13 -9.05 13.61
C PHE A 334 26.18 -9.85 12.73
N ILE A 335 25.72 -9.22 11.64
CA ILE A 335 24.70 -9.72 10.73
C ILE A 335 25.25 -9.71 9.29
N SER A 336 24.93 -10.73 8.51
CA SER A 336 25.29 -10.81 7.08
C SER A 336 24.44 -9.86 6.21
N THR A 337 24.81 -9.64 4.96
CA THR A 337 24.02 -8.79 4.05
C THR A 337 22.59 -9.28 3.85
N GLU A 338 22.41 -10.58 3.62
CA GLU A 338 21.08 -11.18 3.38
C GLU A 338 20.21 -11.12 4.64
N THR A 339 20.82 -11.26 5.82
CA THR A 339 20.10 -11.20 7.09
C THR A 339 19.72 -9.77 7.47
N LEU A 340 20.50 -8.77 7.05
CA LEU A 340 20.16 -7.35 7.17
C LEU A 340 18.98 -6.96 6.27
N GLU A 341 18.95 -7.43 5.02
CA GLU A 341 17.83 -7.20 4.09
C GLU A 341 16.53 -7.78 4.65
N LEU A 342 16.59 -8.99 5.21
CA LEU A 342 15.44 -9.60 5.88
C LEU A 342 14.98 -8.76 7.10
N LEU A 343 15.91 -8.28 7.93
CA LEU A 343 15.59 -7.39 9.05
C LEU A 343 14.90 -6.10 8.58
N LYS A 344 15.38 -5.50 7.49
CA LYS A 344 14.81 -4.29 6.90
C LYS A 344 13.36 -4.52 6.45
N SER A 345 13.07 -5.63 5.76
CA SER A 345 11.71 -5.97 5.36
C SER A 345 10.80 -6.17 6.58
N ILE A 346 11.28 -6.86 7.62
CA ILE A 346 10.53 -7.07 8.87
C ILE A 346 10.18 -5.74 9.55
N ILE A 347 11.15 -4.84 9.71
CA ILE A 347 10.94 -3.55 10.36
C ILE A 347 9.95 -2.71 9.56
N THR A 348 10.10 -2.67 8.23
CA THR A 348 9.18 -1.95 7.34
C THR A 348 7.75 -2.45 7.49
N ILE A 349 7.54 -3.78 7.54
CA ILE A 349 6.20 -4.37 7.72
C ILE A 349 5.61 -3.95 9.07
N ILE A 350 6.37 -4.07 10.17
CA ILE A 350 5.87 -3.70 11.50
C ILE A 350 5.51 -2.20 11.56
N GLN A 351 6.32 -1.33 10.94
CA GLN A 351 6.03 0.10 10.85
C GLN A 351 4.74 0.38 10.06
N LEU A 352 4.53 -0.31 8.93
CA LEU A 352 3.31 -0.16 8.14
C LEU A 352 2.07 -0.68 8.90
N ILE A 353 2.20 -1.78 9.66
CA ILE A 353 1.12 -2.27 10.53
C ILE A 353 0.78 -1.22 11.59
N ILE A 354 1.79 -0.64 12.24
CA ILE A 354 1.59 0.44 13.22
C ILE A 354 0.89 1.65 12.58
N GLU A 355 1.28 2.02 11.37
CA GLU A 355 0.67 3.14 10.64
C GLU A 355 -0.79 2.83 10.27
N CYS A 356 -1.11 1.62 9.83
CA CYS A 356 -2.49 1.16 9.66
C CYS A 356 -3.29 1.24 10.96
N ILE A 357 -2.72 0.80 12.09
CA ILE A 357 -3.38 0.86 13.40
C ILE A 357 -3.64 2.31 13.81
N ASP A 358 -2.67 3.21 13.59
CA ASP A 358 -2.81 4.63 13.89
C ASP A 358 -3.93 5.29 13.07
N ILE A 359 -4.08 4.94 11.79
CA ILE A 359 -5.14 5.44 10.90
C ILE A 359 -6.51 4.79 11.21
N LEU A 360 -6.56 3.50 11.53
CA LEU A 360 -7.84 2.83 11.84
C LEU A 360 -8.42 3.29 13.18
N HIS A 361 -7.57 3.65 14.14
CA HIS A 361 -8.00 4.19 15.43
C HIS A 361 -8.70 5.57 15.31
N THR A 362 -8.44 6.37 14.27
CA THR A 362 -9.17 7.64 14.08
C THR A 362 -10.61 7.40 13.61
N LYS A 363 -10.89 6.24 12.99
CA LYS A 363 -12.19 5.86 12.42
C LYS A 363 -13.00 4.88 13.28
N SER A 364 -12.36 4.09 14.15
CA SER A 364 -12.98 3.02 14.94
C SER A 364 -12.59 3.08 16.42
N ASP A 365 -13.56 2.90 17.31
CA ASP A 365 -13.40 3.04 18.77
C ASP A 365 -13.21 1.67 19.45
N VAL A 366 -12.19 0.93 19.04
CA VAL A 366 -11.80 -0.33 19.68
C VAL A 366 -10.32 -0.30 20.03
N ASN A 367 -10.01 -0.86 21.19
CA ASN A 367 -8.76 -0.95 21.94
C ASN A 367 -7.54 -1.58 21.19
N ILE A 368 -7.40 -1.39 19.87
CA ILE A 368 -6.46 -2.10 18.97
C ILE A 368 -5.00 -1.74 19.28
N LYS A 369 -4.70 -0.48 19.61
CA LYS A 369 -3.34 -0.04 19.98
C LYS A 369 -2.83 -0.78 21.22
N PHE A 370 -3.67 -0.84 22.26
CA PHE A 370 -3.35 -1.54 23.50
C PHE A 370 -3.33 -3.05 23.30
N TRP A 371 -4.27 -3.60 22.53
CA TRP A 371 -4.27 -5.01 22.13
C TRP A 371 -2.95 -5.40 21.45
N PHE A 372 -2.52 -4.65 20.43
CA PHE A 372 -1.28 -4.92 19.69
C PHE A 372 -0.05 -4.85 20.61
N LYS A 373 0.00 -3.85 21.49
CA LYS A 373 1.04 -3.76 22.54
C LYS A 373 1.04 -4.97 23.45
N SER A 374 -0.11 -5.32 24.02
CA SER A 374 -0.23 -6.41 25.00
C SER A 374 0.19 -7.77 24.44
N ASN A 375 -0.10 -8.03 23.17
CA ASN A 375 0.19 -9.31 22.53
C ASN A 375 1.62 -9.42 22.01
N PHE A 376 2.20 -8.33 21.49
CA PHE A 376 3.46 -8.43 20.72
C PHE A 376 4.66 -7.71 21.33
N GLN A 377 4.48 -6.80 22.30
CA GLN A 377 5.60 -6.04 22.87
C GLN A 377 6.65 -6.95 23.53
N SER A 378 6.23 -7.96 24.31
CA SER A 378 7.14 -8.88 25.02
C SER A 378 7.97 -9.72 24.03
N SER A 379 7.32 -10.26 23.00
CA SER A 379 7.95 -11.00 21.91
C SER A 379 8.92 -10.13 21.12
N TYR A 380 8.53 -8.89 20.82
CA TYR A 380 9.37 -7.90 20.15
C TYR A 380 10.64 -7.60 20.95
N ILE A 381 10.51 -7.32 22.25
CA ILE A 381 11.65 -7.05 23.13
C ILE A 381 12.60 -8.25 23.14
N LYS A 382 12.05 -9.45 23.35
CA LYS A 382 12.86 -10.67 23.47
C LYS A 382 13.61 -11.02 22.17
N LYS A 383 12.94 -10.90 21.01
CA LYS A 383 13.48 -11.38 19.73
C LYS A 383 14.30 -10.34 18.96
N LEU A 384 13.92 -9.05 19.03
CA LEU A 384 14.57 -7.96 18.28
C LEU A 384 15.37 -7.02 19.20
N LEU A 385 14.73 -6.44 20.22
CA LEU A 385 15.38 -5.39 21.03
C LEU A 385 16.49 -5.91 21.94
N SER A 386 16.41 -7.15 22.42
CA SER A 386 17.38 -7.74 23.35
C SER A 386 18.80 -7.91 22.78
N ARG A 387 18.92 -7.77 21.46
CA ARG A 387 20.16 -7.92 20.67
C ARG A 387 20.59 -6.60 20.00
N PHE A 388 19.85 -5.52 20.23
CA PHE A 388 20.18 -4.18 19.76
C PHE A 388 21.40 -3.62 20.52
N PRO A 389 22.32 -2.87 19.86
CA PRO A 389 22.31 -2.52 18.43
C PRO A 389 22.97 -3.57 17.52
N TYR A 390 22.53 -3.58 16.25
CA TYR A 390 23.01 -4.51 15.23
C TYR A 390 24.10 -3.90 14.34
N TYR A 391 25.05 -4.72 13.89
CA TYR A 391 26.16 -4.31 13.03
C TYR A 391 26.37 -5.29 11.86
N LYS A 392 26.95 -4.82 10.76
CA LYS A 392 27.19 -5.65 9.56
C LYS A 392 28.55 -6.36 9.64
N LEU A 393 28.59 -7.63 9.28
CA LEU A 393 29.85 -8.38 9.14
C LEU A 393 30.60 -7.92 7.87
N GLY A 394 31.80 -7.35 8.03
CA GLY A 394 32.65 -6.95 6.91
C GLY A 394 33.19 -8.15 6.11
N LYS A 395 33.34 -8.00 4.78
CA LYS A 395 34.04 -9.01 3.96
C LYS A 395 35.55 -8.87 4.17
N LEU A 396 36.16 -9.96 4.64
CA LEU A 396 37.60 -10.20 4.89
C LEU A 396 38.29 -9.32 5.96
N GLY A 397 38.55 -9.96 7.11
CA GLY A 397 39.85 -9.83 7.81
C GLY A 397 40.09 -8.62 8.70
N SER A 398 39.50 -8.59 9.91
CA SER A 398 40.21 -8.09 11.10
C SER A 398 39.50 -8.51 12.39
N PHE A 399 40.04 -9.56 13.03
CA PHE A 399 39.80 -9.88 14.44
C PHE A 399 40.55 -8.91 15.39
N LEU A 400 40.85 -7.68 14.95
CA LEU A 400 41.75 -6.75 15.63
C LEU A 400 41.19 -5.32 15.59
N CYS A 401 40.11 -5.06 16.33
CA CYS A 401 39.69 -3.68 16.60
C CYS A 401 39.22 -3.45 18.04
N LEU A 402 39.70 -4.26 19.00
CA LEU A 402 39.37 -4.05 20.43
C LEU A 402 40.58 -3.95 21.36
N THR A 403 41.81 -3.89 20.85
CA THR A 403 42.96 -3.57 21.70
C THR A 403 44.00 -2.79 20.90
N ARG A 404 44.01 -1.46 21.06
CA ARG A 404 45.21 -0.61 21.14
C ARG A 404 44.79 0.87 21.13
N GLU A 405 44.53 1.39 22.32
CA GLU A 405 44.87 2.79 22.59
C GLU A 405 46.40 2.90 22.50
N ARG A 406 46.90 3.37 21.34
CA ARG A 406 48.11 4.19 21.16
C ARG A 406 48.62 4.06 19.72
N GLN A 407 48.79 5.25 19.11
CA GLN A 407 49.60 5.60 17.95
C GLN A 407 48.98 5.53 16.55
N GLN A 408 48.74 6.76 16.05
CA GLN A 408 49.16 7.31 14.75
C GLN A 408 48.29 7.05 13.51
N ASN A 409 47.62 8.13 13.11
CA ASN A 409 47.70 8.83 11.83
C ASN A 409 47.58 8.01 10.53
N PHE A 410 46.62 8.45 9.69
CA PHE A 410 46.35 8.04 8.31
C PHE A 410 45.55 6.74 8.11
N THR A 411 44.22 6.85 8.19
CA THR A 411 43.27 6.72 7.06
C THR A 411 41.85 6.71 7.64
N VAL A 412 41.13 7.82 7.48
CA VAL A 412 39.70 7.90 7.77
C VAL A 412 38.98 7.24 6.58
N GLU A 413 38.89 5.92 6.58
CA GLU A 413 37.89 5.24 5.75
C GLU A 413 36.53 5.40 6.45
N ASN A 414 35.69 6.26 5.88
CA ASN A 414 34.30 6.50 6.28
C ASN A 414 33.53 5.17 6.39
N SER A 415 33.43 4.62 7.59
CA SER A 415 32.63 3.43 7.87
C SER A 415 31.15 3.81 7.87
N CYS A 416 30.48 3.69 6.72
CA CYS A 416 29.02 3.79 6.63
C CYS A 416 28.39 2.76 7.58
N ASP A 417 27.54 3.21 8.51
CA ASP A 417 26.78 2.31 9.38
C ASP A 417 25.61 1.73 8.58
N TYR A 418 25.89 0.66 7.83
CA TYR A 418 24.90 -0.02 6.99
C TYR A 418 23.66 -0.51 7.77
N CYS A 419 23.73 -0.60 9.10
CA CYS A 419 22.63 -1.04 9.96
C CYS A 419 21.83 0.11 10.58
N LEU A 420 22.23 1.37 10.34
CA LEU A 420 21.63 2.56 10.94
C LEU A 420 20.12 2.64 10.72
N GLU A 421 19.66 2.41 9.49
CA GLU A 421 18.22 2.44 9.14
C GLU A 421 17.40 1.47 9.99
N CYS A 422 17.87 0.22 10.10
CA CYS A 422 17.21 -0.82 10.87
C CYS A 422 17.24 -0.52 12.37
N ASN A 423 18.39 -0.06 12.88
CA ASN A 423 18.54 0.30 14.28
C ASN A 423 17.61 1.46 14.67
N LEU A 424 17.52 2.50 13.85
CA LEU A 424 16.57 3.61 14.05
C LEU A 424 15.10 3.13 13.95
N GLY A 425 14.80 2.21 13.05
CA GLY A 425 13.47 1.59 12.95
C GLY A 425 13.09 0.75 14.17
N ILE A 426 14.03 0.02 14.75
CA ILE A 426 13.84 -0.73 15.99
C ILE A 426 13.54 0.23 17.14
N CYS A 427 14.33 1.29 17.27
CA CYS A 427 14.07 2.35 18.25
C CYS A 427 12.66 2.92 18.07
N GLN A 428 12.24 3.22 16.84
CA GLN A 428 10.93 3.85 16.58
C GLN A 428 9.78 2.95 17.04
N ILE A 429 9.82 1.67 16.68
CA ILE A 429 8.78 0.71 17.05
C ILE A 429 8.69 0.58 18.58
N TYR A 430 9.84 0.48 19.26
CA TYR A 430 9.84 0.38 20.72
C TYR A 430 9.32 1.65 21.40
N VAL A 431 9.74 2.83 20.93
CA VAL A 431 9.24 4.12 21.42
C VAL A 431 7.72 4.20 21.24
N TRP A 432 7.18 3.74 20.11
CA TRP A 432 5.74 3.66 19.89
C TRP A 432 5.04 2.76 20.93
N PHE A 433 5.57 1.57 21.25
CA PHE A 433 5.00 0.74 22.32
C PHE A 433 4.99 1.44 23.68
N THR A 434 6.05 2.19 24.00
CA THR A 434 6.11 2.94 25.26
C THR A 434 5.18 4.15 25.30
N SER A 435 4.72 4.65 24.14
CA SER A 435 3.75 5.76 24.07
C SER A 435 2.33 5.38 24.46
N LEU A 436 2.04 4.09 24.64
CA LEU A 436 0.69 3.57 24.92
C LEU A 436 0.56 3.07 26.37
N GLU A 437 1.11 3.76 27.36
CA GLU A 437 0.89 3.40 28.77
C GLU A 437 -0.39 4.04 29.31
N ASN A 438 -1.19 3.26 30.05
CA ASN A 438 -2.27 3.83 30.86
C ASN A 438 -1.65 4.72 31.92
N ASP A 439 -2.24 5.90 32.11
CA ASP A 439 -1.69 6.95 32.97
C ASP A 439 -1.36 6.45 34.40
N ASP A 440 -1.99 5.40 34.91
CA ASP A 440 -1.85 5.01 36.32
C ASP A 440 -0.72 4.02 36.65
N LYS A 441 0.02 3.47 35.66
CA LYS A 441 1.09 2.48 35.92
C LYS A 441 2.49 3.02 35.62
N MET A 442 3.40 2.94 36.60
CA MET A 442 4.82 3.24 36.40
C MET A 442 5.50 2.21 35.50
N MET A 443 6.39 2.69 34.62
CA MET A 443 7.20 1.90 33.70
C MET A 443 8.14 0.95 34.48
N SER A 444 8.18 -0.32 34.05
CA SER A 444 9.08 -1.32 34.66
C SER A 444 10.56 -0.93 34.54
N LYS A 445 11.39 -1.38 35.51
CA LYS A 445 12.84 -1.10 35.51
C LYS A 445 13.54 -1.60 34.23
N LEU A 446 13.12 -2.74 33.70
CA LEU A 446 13.66 -3.29 32.45
C LEU A 446 13.36 -2.37 31.26
N ASN A 447 12.13 -1.86 31.15
CA ASN A 447 11.77 -0.93 30.09
C ASN A 447 12.52 0.40 30.22
N LYS A 448 12.73 0.91 31.44
CA LYS A 448 13.56 2.10 31.67
C LYS A 448 14.99 1.90 31.15
N ASN A 449 15.60 0.74 31.42
CA ASN A 449 16.94 0.44 30.91
C ASN A 449 16.98 0.46 29.37
N TYR A 450 16.01 -0.17 28.70
CA TYR A 450 15.93 -0.14 27.23
C TYR A 450 15.74 1.29 26.69
N CYS A 451 14.88 2.10 27.31
CA CYS A 451 14.71 3.51 26.92
C CYS A 451 16.02 4.29 27.07
N THR A 452 16.76 4.11 28.17
CA THR A 452 18.06 4.77 28.35
C THR A 452 19.10 4.33 27.32
N SER A 453 19.12 3.05 26.93
CA SER A 453 20.01 2.56 25.86
C SER A 453 19.66 3.17 24.50
N ILE A 454 18.37 3.34 24.20
CA ILE A 454 17.90 3.99 22.97
C ILE A 454 18.29 5.46 22.95
N ILE A 455 18.10 6.19 24.06
CA ILE A 455 18.50 7.61 24.17
C ILE A 455 20.00 7.76 23.94
N LYS A 456 20.82 6.92 24.60
CA LYS A 456 22.29 6.95 24.44
C LYS A 456 22.68 6.71 22.99
N TYR A 457 22.15 5.67 22.36
CA TYR A 457 22.42 5.37 20.96
C TYR A 457 22.00 6.52 20.03
N LEU A 458 20.80 7.09 20.22
CA LEU A 458 20.31 8.21 19.43
C LEU A 458 21.20 9.46 19.60
N ASN A 459 21.60 9.80 20.82
CA ASN A 459 22.46 10.94 21.10
C ASN A 459 23.85 10.77 20.49
N GLU A 460 24.45 9.59 20.58
CA GLU A 460 25.72 9.28 19.93
C GLU A 460 25.64 9.44 18.40
N LYS A 461 24.54 8.98 17.78
CA LYS A 461 24.35 9.09 16.33
C LYS A 461 24.04 10.52 15.89
N LEU A 462 23.25 11.28 16.64
CA LEU A 462 23.00 12.69 16.35
C LEU A 462 24.28 13.54 16.46
N LYS A 463 25.17 13.24 17.43
CA LYS A 463 26.47 13.92 17.56
C LYS A 463 27.38 13.66 16.35
N ASN A 464 27.35 12.44 15.81
CA ASN A 464 28.25 11.98 14.75
C ASN A 464 27.60 11.94 13.36
N TRP A 465 26.45 12.60 13.16
CA TRP A 465 25.67 12.48 11.93
C TRP A 465 26.43 13.03 10.72
N SER A 466 26.67 12.20 9.70
CA SER A 466 27.41 12.55 8.47
C SER A 466 26.47 12.89 7.30
N ASN A 467 27.00 13.31 6.15
CA ASN A 467 26.16 13.53 4.94
C ASN A 467 25.72 12.20 4.31
N ILE A 468 26.48 11.12 4.52
CA ILE A 468 26.17 9.78 4.02
C ILE A 468 24.91 9.24 4.73
N ASP A 469 24.70 9.66 5.98
CA ASP A 469 23.53 9.27 6.78
C ASP A 469 22.24 10.00 6.35
N ASN A 470 22.29 11.00 5.46
CA ASN A 470 21.10 11.72 4.98
C ASN A 470 20.08 10.78 4.29
N ILE A 471 20.54 9.67 3.73
CA ILE A 471 19.66 8.63 3.16
C ILE A 471 18.68 8.11 4.24
N MET A 472 19.09 8.14 5.51
CA MET A 472 18.33 7.64 6.66
C MET A 472 17.57 8.74 7.42
N LEU A 473 17.55 9.96 6.89
CA LEU A 473 16.94 11.12 7.54
C LEU A 473 15.42 10.94 7.74
N SER A 474 14.73 10.38 6.75
CA SER A 474 13.30 10.06 6.85
C SER A 474 12.99 9.10 8.01
N GLN A 475 13.89 8.15 8.27
CA GLN A 475 13.72 7.20 9.37
C GLN A 475 14.02 7.84 10.73
N LEU A 476 15.02 8.72 10.78
CA LEU A 476 15.31 9.54 11.96
C LEU A 476 14.14 10.46 12.30
N THR A 477 13.56 11.16 11.32
CA THR A 477 12.42 12.06 11.56
C THR A 477 11.19 11.33 12.05
N LYS A 478 10.89 10.15 11.50
CA LYS A 478 9.83 9.26 12.02
C LYS A 478 10.06 8.88 13.49
N LEU A 479 11.29 8.51 13.85
CA LEU A 479 11.67 8.21 15.23
C LEU A 479 11.49 9.43 16.14
N LEU A 480 12.02 10.60 15.75
CA LEU A 480 11.92 11.82 16.54
C LEU A 480 10.46 12.30 16.70
N ARG A 481 9.63 12.21 15.67
CA ARG A 481 8.19 12.48 15.76
C ARG A 481 7.51 11.53 16.74
N THR A 482 7.81 10.24 16.66
CA THR A 482 7.23 9.24 17.58
C THR A 482 7.70 9.50 19.02
N LEU A 483 8.96 9.86 19.22
CA LEU A 483 9.54 10.15 20.53
C LEU A 483 8.95 11.42 21.14
N PHE A 484 9.01 12.55 20.44
CA PHE A 484 8.61 13.83 21.00
C PHE A 484 7.10 14.06 21.01
N LEU A 485 6.37 13.64 19.97
CA LEU A 485 4.93 13.92 19.88
C LEU A 485 4.07 12.87 20.58
N LYS A 486 4.50 11.60 20.61
CA LYS A 486 3.70 10.50 21.20
C LYS A 486 4.22 10.04 22.56
N ALA A 487 5.53 9.82 22.72
CA ALA A 487 6.08 9.14 23.90
C ALA A 487 6.56 10.09 25.03
N SER A 488 6.88 11.35 24.71
CA SER A 488 7.56 12.28 25.62
C SER A 488 6.86 12.48 26.96
N LYS A 489 5.53 12.69 26.96
CA LYS A 489 4.71 12.85 28.17
C LYS A 489 4.89 11.69 29.15
N ILE A 490 4.84 10.46 28.63
CA ILE A 490 5.01 9.24 29.44
C ILE A 490 6.45 9.09 29.92
N TRP A 491 7.43 9.46 29.10
CA TRP A 491 8.85 9.35 29.44
C TRP A 491 9.25 10.33 30.55
N TYR A 492 8.82 11.59 30.47
CA TYR A 492 9.03 12.58 31.54
C TYR A 492 8.36 12.16 32.85
N LYS A 493 7.12 11.64 32.79
CA LYS A 493 6.42 11.07 33.96
C LYS A 493 7.22 9.93 34.64
N ASN A 494 8.00 9.19 33.86
CA ASN A 494 8.81 8.08 34.34
C ASN A 494 10.27 8.46 34.68
N HIS A 495 10.60 9.76 34.73
CA HIS A 495 11.93 10.31 34.99
C HIS A 495 12.99 9.97 33.92
N LEU A 496 12.58 9.85 32.66
CA LEU A 496 13.50 9.75 31.53
C LEU A 496 13.68 11.14 30.93
N ASP A 497 14.89 11.70 31.07
CA ASP A 497 15.21 13.03 30.57
C ASP A 497 15.48 13.02 29.06
N LEU A 498 14.82 13.94 28.34
CA LEU A 498 14.98 14.15 26.89
C LEU A 498 15.68 15.49 26.57
N SER A 499 16.13 16.25 27.57
CA SER A 499 16.77 17.56 27.41
C SER A 499 17.99 17.52 26.47
N GLU A 500 18.90 16.56 26.66
CA GLU A 500 20.09 16.38 25.81
C GLU A 500 19.69 16.04 24.36
N THR A 501 18.71 15.14 24.18
CA THR A 501 18.24 14.75 22.84
C THR A 501 17.66 15.95 22.10
N LEU A 502 16.85 16.76 22.78
CA LEU A 502 16.26 17.97 22.23
C LEU A 502 17.33 19.02 21.89
N GLN A 503 18.34 19.16 22.74
CA GLN A 503 19.48 20.05 22.48
C GLN A 503 20.27 19.64 21.24
N LEU A 504 20.53 18.34 21.06
CA LEU A 504 21.24 17.84 19.88
C LEU A 504 20.44 18.06 18.60
N VAL A 505 19.12 17.84 18.65
CA VAL A 505 18.23 18.11 17.50
C VAL A 505 18.18 19.60 17.17
N ILE A 506 18.05 20.48 18.18
CA ILE A 506 18.08 21.94 17.99
C ILE A 506 19.43 22.39 17.40
N ASN A 507 20.55 21.87 17.93
CA ASN A 507 21.88 22.19 17.42
C ASN A 507 22.05 21.74 15.96
N ALA A 508 21.54 20.54 15.63
CA ALA A 508 21.54 20.03 14.26
C ALA A 508 20.70 20.91 13.31
N CYS A 509 19.56 21.46 13.78
CA CYS A 509 18.77 22.44 13.03
C CYS A 509 19.50 23.78 12.81
N CYS A 510 20.29 24.22 13.79
CA CYS A 510 20.99 25.51 13.73
C CYS A 510 22.28 25.45 12.89
N ASN A 511 22.83 24.26 12.64
CA ASN A 511 24.06 24.06 11.89
C ASN A 511 23.89 24.32 10.38
N GLN A 512 24.58 25.34 9.86
CA GLN A 512 24.39 25.88 8.51
C GLN A 512 24.94 25.00 7.36
N SER A 513 25.67 23.93 7.65
CA SER A 513 26.38 23.13 6.65
C SER A 513 25.52 22.07 5.95
N LYS A 514 24.29 21.78 6.42
CA LYS A 514 23.43 20.68 5.91
C LYS A 514 21.97 21.09 5.76
N ARG A 515 21.60 21.56 4.55
CA ARG A 515 20.25 22.12 4.27
C ARG A 515 19.09 21.13 4.42
N GLU A 516 19.26 19.87 4.00
CA GLU A 516 18.19 18.86 4.04
C GLU A 516 17.80 18.47 5.47
N ILE A 517 18.79 18.14 6.31
CA ILE A 517 18.60 17.83 7.73
C ILE A 517 17.93 18.99 8.45
N GLN A 518 18.36 20.22 8.15
CA GLN A 518 17.79 21.41 8.76
C GLN A 518 16.28 21.53 8.52
N LEU A 519 15.81 21.35 7.28
CA LEU A 519 14.39 21.48 6.95
C LEU A 519 13.55 20.39 7.62
N GLU A 520 14.01 19.14 7.54
CA GLU A 520 13.31 17.99 8.11
C GLU A 520 13.24 18.05 9.64
N LEU A 521 14.36 18.34 10.32
CA LEU A 521 14.36 18.48 11.78
C LEU A 521 13.61 19.73 12.23
N PHE A 522 13.67 20.84 11.47
CA PHE A 522 12.88 22.03 11.76
C PHE A 522 11.38 21.73 11.66
N SER A 523 10.93 20.87 10.72
CA SER A 523 9.54 20.40 10.66
C SER A 523 9.13 19.70 11.97
N VAL A 524 9.98 18.81 12.49
CA VAL A 524 9.70 18.09 13.75
C VAL A 524 9.60 19.08 14.92
N ILE A 525 10.53 20.03 15.03
CA ILE A 525 10.47 21.04 16.10
C ILE A 525 9.24 21.94 15.94
N SER A 526 8.86 22.27 14.71
CA SER A 526 7.67 23.10 14.43
C SER A 526 6.39 22.40 14.86
N GLU A 527 6.28 21.09 14.65
CA GLU A 527 5.17 20.28 15.18
C GLU A 527 5.13 20.32 16.71
N ILE A 528 6.29 20.19 17.39
CA ILE A 528 6.40 20.33 18.85
C ILE A 528 5.95 21.72 19.32
N MET A 529 6.30 22.77 18.58
CA MET A 529 5.93 24.16 18.91
C MET A 529 4.43 24.42 18.81
N LEU A 530 3.76 23.75 17.87
CA LEU A 530 2.33 23.93 17.60
C LEU A 530 1.44 23.06 18.50
N ASP A 531 1.93 21.90 18.98
CA ASP A 531 1.15 21.02 19.87
C ASP A 531 1.00 21.62 21.27
N HIS A 532 -0.23 21.73 21.79
CA HIS A 532 -0.52 22.31 23.10
C HIS A 532 -0.32 21.34 24.27
N THR A 533 -0.24 20.04 23.98
CA THR A 533 -0.24 18.98 25.00
C THR A 533 1.15 18.71 25.60
N LEU A 534 2.23 19.14 24.93
CA LEU A 534 3.63 18.81 25.25
C LEU A 534 4.29 19.78 26.24
N GLN A 535 3.66 20.01 27.39
CA GLN A 535 4.11 21.02 28.35
C GLN A 535 5.51 20.75 28.92
N GLU A 536 5.89 19.49 29.10
CA GLU A 536 7.17 19.09 29.66
C GLU A 536 8.32 19.52 28.75
N LEU A 537 8.18 19.30 27.44
CA LEU A 537 9.17 19.75 26.44
C LEU A 537 9.25 21.27 26.37
N HIS A 538 8.13 21.99 26.51
CA HIS A 538 8.15 23.46 26.46
C HIS A 538 8.80 24.12 27.67
N ARG A 539 8.90 23.40 28.81
CA ARG A 539 9.58 23.87 30.02
C ARG A 539 11.10 23.81 29.90
N GLU A 540 11.63 23.01 28.98
CA GLU A 540 13.07 22.87 28.79
C GLU A 540 13.73 24.20 28.45
N ASN A 541 14.81 24.53 29.16
CA ASN A 541 15.54 25.79 28.97
C ASN A 541 16.10 25.92 27.56
N VAL A 542 16.50 24.80 26.96
CA VAL A 542 17.04 24.76 25.60
C VAL A 542 15.96 25.11 24.58
N PHE A 543 14.73 24.62 24.77
CA PHE A 543 13.59 24.94 23.92
C PHE A 543 13.23 26.42 23.98
N LYS A 544 13.17 26.98 25.20
CA LYS A 544 12.90 28.41 25.41
C LYS A 544 13.94 29.31 24.76
N LYS A 545 15.23 28.96 24.88
CA LYS A 545 16.33 29.68 24.22
C LYS A 545 16.22 29.60 22.69
N PHE A 546 15.85 28.44 22.15
CA PHE A 546 15.65 28.28 20.71
C PHE A 546 14.50 29.16 20.19
N ILE A 547 13.35 29.14 20.88
CA ILE A 547 12.21 30.00 20.53
C ILE A 547 12.60 31.47 20.53
N SER A 548 13.32 31.93 21.57
CA SER A 548 13.75 33.33 21.61
C SER A 548 14.59 33.69 20.39
N THR A 549 15.45 32.80 19.91
CA THR A 549 16.34 33.02 18.74
C THR A 549 15.65 32.97 17.37
N LEU A 550 14.40 32.51 17.26
CA LEU A 550 13.72 32.36 15.97
C LEU A 550 13.56 33.67 15.18
N PRO A 551 13.24 34.83 15.78
CA PRO A 551 13.16 36.11 15.07
C PRO A 551 14.45 36.51 14.36
N SER A 552 15.62 36.14 14.92
CA SER A 552 16.90 36.40 14.24
C SER A 552 17.01 35.71 12.88
N LEU A 553 16.23 34.65 12.61
CA LEU A 553 16.18 34.01 11.30
C LEU A 553 15.64 34.94 10.20
N LEU A 554 14.83 35.94 10.56
CA LEU A 554 14.31 36.96 9.65
C LEU A 554 15.39 37.97 9.20
N LEU A 555 16.58 37.95 9.83
CA LEU A 555 17.73 38.75 9.42
C LEU A 555 18.60 38.07 8.35
N LYS A 556 18.32 36.81 8.01
CA LYS A 556 19.06 36.07 6.97
C LYS A 556 18.72 36.60 5.58
N SER A 557 19.62 36.37 4.62
CA SER A 557 19.41 36.76 3.21
C SER A 557 18.34 35.92 2.50
N LYS A 558 18.13 34.67 2.94
CA LYS A 558 17.12 33.74 2.42
C LYS A 558 16.31 33.09 3.54
N ILE A 559 15.01 32.93 3.35
CA ILE A 559 14.12 32.23 4.28
C ILE A 559 13.02 31.46 3.54
N HIS A 560 12.55 30.35 4.11
CA HIS A 560 11.40 29.62 3.59
C HIS A 560 10.08 30.21 4.12
N GLU A 561 9.04 30.23 3.28
CA GLU A 561 7.72 30.73 3.70
C GLU A 561 7.18 29.98 4.92
N ASN A 562 7.32 28.65 4.96
CA ASN A 562 6.89 27.83 6.10
C ASN A 562 7.46 28.35 7.43
N THR A 563 8.72 28.78 7.46
CA THR A 563 9.35 29.35 8.66
C THR A 563 8.68 30.66 9.07
N ILE A 564 8.30 31.53 8.12
CA ILE A 564 7.56 32.77 8.39
C ILE A 564 6.17 32.47 8.97
N GLN A 565 5.45 31.50 8.38
CA GLN A 565 4.14 31.08 8.87
C GLN A 565 4.22 30.51 10.30
N ILE A 566 5.24 29.70 10.57
CA ILE A 566 5.48 29.11 11.89
C ILE A 566 5.80 30.19 12.92
N ILE A 567 6.67 31.16 12.60
CA ILE A 567 6.97 32.29 13.50
C ILE A 567 5.69 33.05 13.82
N ASN A 568 4.85 33.36 12.83
CA ASN A 568 3.56 34.03 13.05
C ASN A 568 2.63 33.26 14.00
N LYS A 569 2.54 31.93 13.86
CA LYS A 569 1.73 31.09 14.76
C LYS A 569 2.31 31.03 16.18
N ILE A 570 3.63 31.00 16.31
CA ILE A 570 4.34 30.87 17.59
C ILE A 570 4.34 32.19 18.38
N VAL A 571 4.39 33.35 17.72
CA VAL A 571 4.33 34.66 18.41
C VAL A 571 3.10 34.79 19.28
N LEU A 572 1.94 34.28 18.83
CA LEU A 572 0.70 34.27 19.62
C LEU A 572 0.83 33.48 20.93
N ARG A 573 1.65 32.43 20.94
CA ARG A 573 1.79 31.51 22.07
C ARG A 573 2.93 31.87 23.02
N TYR A 574 4.06 32.33 22.48
CA TYR A 574 5.30 32.54 23.24
C TYR A 574 5.74 34.01 23.25
N ARG A 575 4.78 34.95 23.16
CA ARG A 575 5.00 36.41 23.11
C ARG A 575 6.10 36.88 24.06
N ASN A 576 6.03 36.49 25.34
CA ASN A 576 6.96 36.92 26.38
C ASN A 576 8.42 36.51 26.13
N TRP A 577 8.66 35.42 25.40
CA TRP A 577 10.01 34.91 25.12
C TRP A 577 10.60 35.54 23.85
N ILE A 578 9.75 35.92 22.90
CA ILE A 578 10.13 36.42 21.58
C ILE A 578 10.20 37.96 21.55
N GLN A 579 9.36 38.64 22.34
CA GLN A 579 9.21 40.09 22.35
C GLN A 579 10.53 40.86 22.48
N LYS A 580 11.42 40.43 23.38
CA LYS A 580 12.71 41.10 23.60
C LYS A 580 13.57 41.09 22.33
N GLU A 581 13.63 39.96 21.63
CA GLU A 581 14.47 39.80 20.44
C GLU A 581 13.88 40.51 19.22
N LEU A 582 12.55 40.52 19.09
CA LEU A 582 11.88 41.30 18.04
C LEU A 582 12.06 42.81 18.23
N LEU A 583 11.97 43.33 19.46
CA LEU A 583 12.19 44.76 19.74
C LEU A 583 13.63 45.20 19.45
N ILE A 584 14.61 44.38 19.82
CA ILE A 584 16.04 44.66 19.57
C ILE A 584 16.32 44.72 18.05
N ASN A 585 15.73 43.80 17.28
CA ASN A 585 16.01 43.67 15.85
C ASN A 585 14.98 44.37 14.94
N TYR A 586 14.05 45.15 15.50
CA TYR A 586 12.91 45.76 14.82
C TYR A 586 13.28 46.43 13.49
N LYS A 587 14.19 47.42 13.55
CA LYS A 587 14.61 48.20 12.37
C LYS A 587 15.27 47.33 11.31
N ASN A 588 16.12 46.41 11.74
CA ASN A 588 16.89 45.53 10.84
C ASN A 588 15.99 44.50 10.15
N ILE A 589 14.96 43.97 10.84
CA ILE A 589 14.00 43.03 10.26
C ILE A 589 13.13 43.73 9.21
N ILE A 590 12.64 44.95 9.47
CA ILE A 590 11.82 45.70 8.51
C ILE A 590 12.63 46.08 7.27
N GLU A 591 13.88 46.51 7.44
CA GLU A 591 14.76 46.79 6.29
C GLU A 591 15.10 45.52 5.50
N ASN A 592 15.34 44.39 6.19
CA ASN A 592 15.62 43.13 5.53
C ASN A 592 14.37 42.53 4.86
N ALA A 593 13.16 42.74 5.39
CA ALA A 593 11.91 42.26 4.79
C ALA A 593 11.70 42.77 3.35
N LYS A 594 12.27 43.94 3.02
CA LYS A 594 12.28 44.50 1.64
C LYS A 594 13.23 43.76 0.70
N LYS A 595 14.30 43.17 1.23
CA LYS A 595 15.43 42.60 0.46
C LYS A 595 15.52 41.07 0.54
N ILE A 596 14.88 40.44 1.52
CA ILE A 596 14.95 39.01 1.79
C ILE A 596 14.36 38.19 0.64
N GLU A 597 15.07 37.14 0.24
CA GLU A 597 14.61 36.17 -0.74
C GLU A 597 13.76 35.10 -0.04
N ILE A 598 12.48 35.01 -0.41
CA ILE A 598 11.51 34.08 0.20
C ILE A 598 11.36 32.86 -0.71
N ILE A 599 11.82 31.71 -0.25
CA ILE A 599 11.84 30.46 -1.01
C ILE A 599 10.51 29.72 -0.81
N GLY A 600 9.89 29.31 -1.91
CA GLY A 600 8.67 28.48 -1.90
C GLY A 600 7.38 29.26 -1.69
N SER A 601 7.35 30.55 -2.06
CA SER A 601 6.17 31.40 -1.92
C SER A 601 5.40 31.57 -3.22
N GLU A 602 4.07 31.41 -3.15
CA GLU A 602 3.16 31.70 -4.26
C GLU A 602 2.86 33.20 -4.36
N ASP A 603 2.82 33.91 -3.21
CA ASP A 603 2.68 35.37 -3.14
C ASP A 603 3.71 36.01 -2.19
N HIS A 604 4.77 36.55 -2.79
CA HIS A 604 5.82 37.25 -2.07
C HIS A 604 5.34 38.52 -1.33
N LYS A 605 4.26 39.17 -1.77
CA LYS A 605 3.71 40.34 -1.07
C LYS A 605 3.03 39.91 0.22
N GLN A 606 2.22 38.87 0.16
CA GLN A 606 1.56 38.30 1.35
C GLN A 606 2.60 37.80 2.36
N SER A 607 3.63 37.09 1.91
CA SER A 607 4.69 36.61 2.82
C SER A 607 5.48 37.74 3.48
N ARG A 608 5.74 38.84 2.78
CA ARG A 608 6.36 40.04 3.38
C ARG A 608 5.44 40.75 4.35
N LEU A 609 4.14 40.83 4.04
CA LEU A 609 3.13 41.33 4.96
C LEU A 609 3.09 40.51 6.25
N MET A 610 3.20 39.18 6.14
CA MET A 610 3.30 38.29 7.30
C MET A 610 4.51 38.57 8.19
N ILE A 611 5.64 39.05 7.64
CA ILE A 611 6.79 39.49 8.45
C ILE A 611 6.45 40.78 9.20
N CYS A 612 5.81 41.75 8.54
CA CYS A 612 5.38 43.00 9.16
C CYS A 612 4.34 42.77 10.27
N ASN A 613 3.40 41.84 10.05
CA ASN A 613 2.36 41.48 11.01
C ASN A 613 2.91 40.93 12.33
N LEU A 614 4.16 40.48 12.39
CA LEU A 614 4.79 40.06 13.65
C LEU A 614 4.87 41.20 14.67
N PHE A 615 5.03 42.44 14.19
CA PHE A 615 5.15 43.62 15.04
C PHE A 615 3.79 44.18 15.50
N TYR A 616 2.71 43.88 14.77
CA TYR A 616 1.34 44.15 15.22
C TYR A 616 1.03 43.46 16.56
N PHE A 617 1.66 42.32 16.84
CA PHE A 617 1.48 41.61 18.11
C PHE A 617 2.36 42.17 19.25
N LEU A 618 3.23 43.14 18.97
CA LEU A 618 4.08 43.80 19.97
C LEU A 618 3.49 45.13 20.41
N ASP A 619 3.00 45.94 19.46
CA ASP A 619 2.45 47.27 19.68
C ASP A 619 0.97 47.32 19.30
N THR A 620 0.14 47.93 20.14
CA THR A 620 -1.30 48.17 19.90
C THR A 620 -1.54 49.30 18.89
N GLU A 621 -0.73 49.39 17.83
CA GLU A 621 -0.89 50.38 16.76
C GLU A 621 -0.98 49.68 15.40
N ILE A 622 -2.05 50.02 14.67
CA ILE A 622 -2.41 49.45 13.37
C ILE A 622 -1.51 50.08 12.30
N PHE A 623 -0.82 49.26 11.51
CA PHE A 623 -0.08 49.72 10.33
C PHE A 623 -0.67 49.07 9.06
N TYR A 624 -1.14 49.92 8.14
CA TYR A 624 -1.72 49.55 6.83
C TYR A 624 -0.67 49.28 5.77
#